data_AF-A0A0B1TCV4-F1
#
_entry.id   AF-A0A0B1TCV4-F1
#
_cell.length_a   1.000
_cell.length_b   1.000
_cell.length_c   1.000
_cell.angle_alpha   90.00
_cell.angle_beta   90.00
_cell.angle_gamma   90.00
#
_symmetry.space_group_name_H-M   'P 1'
#
loop_
_entity.id
_entity.type
_entity.pdbx_description
1 polymer ?
#
loop_
_entity_poly.entity_id
_entity_poly.type
_entity_poly.pdbx_seq_one_letter_code
_entity_poly.pdbx_strand_id
1 'polypeptide(L)' 'MEIPLPLNKVDFILVPDYDGGMENWGHVLLSENLATTGDDAHLTYVIAHELAHHWIGNLATVDSWRWICLQVL' A
#
# COMPACT_ATOMS: atom_id res chain seq x y z
N MET A 1 -2.14 -13.40 -19.02
CA MET A 1 -0.91 -12.57 -19.12
C MET A 1 -0.60 -12.14 -17.71
N GLU A 2 0.56 -12.52 -17.19
CA GLU A 2 1.01 -12.11 -15.86
C GLU A 2 1.73 -10.77 -16.00
N ILE A 3 1.53 -9.86 -15.03
CA ILE A 3 2.24 -8.58 -14.95
C ILE A 3 3.15 -8.67 -13.71
N PRO A 4 4.41 -9.10 -13.85
CA PRO A 4 5.30 -9.18 -12.71
C PRO A 4 5.65 -7.79 -12.20
N LEU A 5 5.85 -7.68 -10.89
CA LEU A 5 6.33 -6.45 -10.30
C LEU A 5 7.81 -6.24 -10.66
N PRO A 6 8.22 -5.08 -11.21
CA PRO A 6 9.61 -4.85 -11.62
C PRO A 6 10.54 -4.50 -10.45
N LEU A 7 10.16 -4.89 -9.22
CA LEU A 7 10.90 -4.65 -7.99
C LEU A 7 11.49 -5.96 -7.48
N ASN A 8 12.73 -5.91 -7.00
CA ASN A 8 13.39 -7.07 -6.41
C ASN A 8 12.90 -7.38 -4.98
N LYS A 9 12.28 -6.39 -4.33
CA LYS A 9 11.71 -6.48 -2.97
C LYS A 9 10.66 -5.39 -2.74
N VAL A 10 9.84 -5.59 -1.71
CA VAL A 10 8.98 -4.58 -1.10
C VAL A 10 9.24 -4.63 0.41
N ASP A 11 9.63 -3.50 0.99
CA ASP A 11 9.83 -3.38 2.43
C ASP A 11 8.55 -2.83 3.08
N PHE A 12 8.24 -3.30 4.29
CA PHE A 12 7.20 -2.74 5.14
C PHE A 12 7.85 -1.98 6.29
N ILE A 13 7.51 -0.70 6.42
CA ILE A 13 8.10 0.22 7.39
C ILE A 13 7.02 0.61 8.39
N LEU A 14 7.20 0.22 9.65
CA LEU A 14 6.32 0.65 10.73
C LEU A 14 6.65 2.09 11.10
N VAL A 15 5.64 2.95 11.09
CA VAL A 15 5.77 4.38 11.39
C VAL A 15 5.02 4.70 12.69
N PRO A 16 5.70 5.26 13.72
CA PRO A 16 5.06 5.73 14.94
C PRO A 16 4.21 6.97 14.66
N ASP A 17 3.16 7.17 15.47
CA ASP A 17 2.25 8.33 15.37
C ASP A 17 1.61 8.52 13.96
N TYR A 18 1.44 7.41 13.25
CA TYR A 18 0.81 7.34 11.93
C TYR A 18 -0.37 6.36 11.97
N ASP A 19 -1.42 6.65 11.20
CA ASP A 19 -2.60 5.79 11.11
C ASP A 19 -2.86 5.44 9.63
N GLY A 20 -3.19 4.18 9.37
CA GLY A 20 -3.36 3.62 8.03
C GLY A 20 -2.08 3.08 7.37
N GLY A 21 -2.05 3.18 6.04
CA GLY A 21 -0.96 2.74 5.17
C GLY A 21 -0.71 3.72 4.02
N MET A 22 0.50 3.64 3.42
CA MET A 22 0.87 4.43 2.25
C MET A 22 1.69 3.58 1.28
N GLU A 23 1.37 3.67 0.00
CA GLU A 23 1.76 2.74 -1.06
C GLU A 23 3.15 2.98 -1.69
N ASN A 24 4.01 3.75 -1.02
CA ASN A 24 5.28 4.19 -1.60
C ASN A 24 6.03 3.04 -2.31
N TRP A 25 6.46 3.30 -3.55
CA TRP A 25 6.99 2.28 -4.46
C TRP A 25 8.18 1.50 -3.86
N GLY A 26 7.92 0.25 -3.47
CA GLY A 26 8.89 -0.65 -2.84
C GLY A 26 9.11 -0.44 -1.34
N HIS A 27 8.47 0.54 -0.71
CA HIS A 27 8.63 0.88 0.72
C HIS A 27 7.28 1.22 1.36
N VAL A 28 6.39 0.24 1.52
CA VAL A 28 5.06 0.45 2.11
C VAL A 28 5.20 0.96 3.55
N LEU A 29 4.51 2.06 3.86
CA LEU A 29 4.41 2.56 5.23
C LEU A 29 3.18 1.94 5.89
N LEU A 30 3.30 1.52 7.13
CA LEU A 30 2.21 0.99 7.95
C LEU A 30 2.21 1.63 9.32
N SER A 31 1.03 1.85 9.88
CA SER A 31 0.87 2.26 11.27
C SER A 31 1.48 1.23 12.23
N GLU A 32 2.40 1.68 13.10
CA GLU A 32 2.92 0.84 14.19
C GLU A 32 1.81 0.43 15.16
N ASN A 33 0.84 1.32 15.41
CA ASN A 33 -0.31 1.02 16.25
C ASN A 33 -1.11 -0.13 15.62
N LEU A 34 -1.42 -0.06 14.32
CA LEU A 34 -2.18 -1.12 13.66
C LEU A 34 -1.46 -2.48 13.70
N ALA A 35 -0.13 -2.47 13.57
CA ALA A 35 0.67 -3.69 13.67
C ALA A 35 0.74 -4.27 15.10
N THR A 36 0.38 -3.49 16.13
CA THR A 36 0.50 -3.87 17.54
C THR A 36 -0.85 -4.00 18.26
N THR A 37 -1.96 -3.53 17.68
CA THR A 37 -3.30 -3.58 18.29
C THR A 37 -3.88 -4.98 18.41
N GLY A 38 -3.41 -5.94 17.61
CA GLY A 38 -3.95 -7.31 17.54
C GLY A 38 -5.21 -7.45 16.67
N ASP A 39 -5.58 -6.42 15.90
CA ASP A 39 -6.61 -6.53 14.86
C ASP A 39 -6.00 -7.05 13.55
N ASP A 40 -5.71 -8.36 13.53
CA ASP A 40 -5.05 -9.02 12.40
C ASP A 40 -5.85 -8.93 11.10
N ALA A 41 -7.19 -8.87 11.19
CA ALA A 41 -8.06 -8.76 10.04
C ALA A 41 -7.91 -7.38 9.38
N HIS A 42 -7.91 -6.31 10.18
CA HIS A 42 -7.67 -4.97 9.68
C HIS A 42 -6.24 -4.80 9.14
N LEU A 43 -5.23 -5.30 9.86
CA LEU A 43 -3.84 -5.26 9.40
C LEU A 43 -3.67 -5.98 8.05
N THR A 44 -4.27 -7.16 7.89
CA THR A 44 -4.23 -7.91 6.64
C THR A 44 -4.89 -7.15 5.49
N TYR A 45 -6.03 -6.50 5.75
CA TYR A 45 -6.71 -5.66 4.77
C TYR A 45 -5.80 -4.50 4.30
N VAL A 46 -5.20 -3.76 5.23
CA VAL A 46 -4.31 -2.64 4.89
C VAL A 46 -3.08 -3.12 4.12
N ILE A 47 -2.42 -4.20 4.55
CA ILE A 47 -1.29 -4.77 3.79
C ILE A 47 -1.70 -5.12 2.36
N ALA A 48 -2.86 -5.77 2.17
CA ALA A 48 -3.34 -6.13 0.85
C ALA A 48 -3.67 -4.91 -0.01
N HIS A 49 -4.25 -3.87 0.59
CA HIS A 49 -4.56 -2.59 -0.05
C HIS A 49 -3.29 -1.90 -0.58
N GLU A 50 -2.28 -1.70 0.27
CA GLU A 50 -1.01 -1.05 -0.13
C GLU A 50 -0.20 -1.87 -1.16
N LEU A 51 -0.29 -3.21 -1.08
CA LEU A 51 0.32 -4.08 -2.08
C LEU A 51 -0.39 -3.98 -3.43
N ALA A 52 -1.72 -3.87 -3.46
CA ALA A 52 -2.47 -3.73 -4.72
C ALA A 52 -2.08 -2.45 -5.47
N HIS A 53 -1.78 -1.38 -4.73
CA HIS A 53 -1.32 -0.11 -5.31
C HIS A 53 -0.03 -0.21 -6.12
N HIS A 54 0.79 -1.23 -5.87
CA HIS A 54 1.98 -1.46 -6.67
C HIS A 54 1.63 -1.70 -8.16
N TRP A 55 0.52 -2.35 -8.46
CA TRP A 55 0.04 -2.44 -9.84
C TRP A 55 -0.81 -1.23 -10.23
N ILE A 56 -1.72 -0.80 -9.35
CA ILE A 56 -2.73 0.21 -9.65
C ILE A 56 -2.52 1.45 -8.76
N GLY A 57 -1.84 2.45 -9.30
CA GLY A 57 -1.43 3.65 -8.59
C GLY A 57 0.05 3.95 -8.82
N ASN A 58 0.89 2.91 -8.77
CA ASN A 58 2.32 3.03 -9.05
C ASN A 58 2.71 2.62 -10.48
N LEU A 59 2.58 1.33 -10.85
CA LEU A 59 2.97 0.87 -12.20
C LEU A 59 2.07 1.49 -13.28
N ALA A 60 0.77 1.58 -13.01
CA ALA A 60 -0.19 2.31 -13.81
C ALA A 60 -0.82 3.41 -12.96
N THR A 61 -0.45 4.66 -13.25
CA THR A 61 -0.96 5.86 -12.56
C THR A 61 -1.90 6.64 -13.47
N VAL A 62 -2.91 7.28 -12.88
CA VAL A 62 -3.78 8.21 -13.59
C VAL A 62 -3.01 9.47 -14.01
N ASP A 63 -3.45 10.12 -15.07
CA ASP A 63 -2.83 11.37 -15.58
C ASP A 63 -3.18 12.62 -14.75
N SER A 64 -4.21 12.53 -13.90
CA SER A 64 -4.74 13.64 -13.13
C SER A 64 -5.42 13.17 -11.86
N TRP A 65 -5.22 13.92 -10.77
CA TRP A 65 -5.88 13.73 -9.47
C TRP A 65 -7.41 13.72 -9.53
N ARG A 66 -8.02 14.26 -10.58
CA ARG A 66 -9.46 14.15 -10.82
C ARG A 66 -9.93 12.68 -10.83
N TRP A 67 -9.06 11.76 -11.24
CA TRP A 67 -9.36 10.33 -11.36
C TRP A 67 -8.83 9.51 -10.19
N ILE A 68 -8.55 10.14 -9.04
CA ILE A 68 -7.95 9.47 -7.88
C ILE A 68 -8.75 8.24 -7.42
N CYS A 69 -10.07 8.22 -7.57
CA CYS A 69 -10.91 7.08 -7.21
C CYS A 69 -10.67 5.81 -8.06
N LEU A 70 -9.95 5.91 -9.18
CA LEU A 70 -9.50 4.76 -9.96
C LEU A 70 -8.22 4.13 -9.38
N GLN A 71 -7.51 4.86 -8.53
CA GLN A 71 -6.49 4.29 -7.66
C GLN A 71 -7.25 3.81 -6.43
N VAL A 72 -7.11 2.52 -6.12
CA VAL A 72 -7.93 1.79 -5.14
C VAL A 72 -7.98 2.56 -3.81
N LEU A 73 -9.09 3.22 -3.48
CA LEU A 73 -9.34 3.80 -2.14
C LEU A 73 -9.83 2.73 -1.17
#